data_AF-A0A8T7FNX9-F1
#
_entry.id   AF-A0A8T7FNX9-F1
#
_cell.length_a   1.000
_cell.length_b   1.000
_cell.length_c   1.000
_cell.angle_alpha   90.00
_cell.angle_beta   90.00
_cell.angle_gamma   90.00
#
_symmetry.space_group_name_H-M   'P 1'
#
loop_
_entity.id
_entity.type
_entity.pdbx_description
1 polymer ?
#
loop_
_entity_poly.entity_id
_entity_poly.type
_entity_poly.pdbx_seq_one_letter_code
_entity_poly.pdbx_strand_id
1 'polypeptide(L)'
;MMNENIISNLLMRDAPKLLFHYTSGTGVKGIIETGKIWTTKIHYLNDKSELELAFEYIRDEINHQINNGITNPPVENLRCMLGALDSISKFNVSVASFTTQGDQLSQWRGYSEIGNGYSLGFDG
;
A
#
# COMPACT_ATOMS: atom_id res chain seq x y z
N MET A 1 6.83 -20.29 -15.21
CA MET A 1 7.35 -19.29 -16.17
C MET A 1 6.37 -18.11 -16.35
N MET A 2 5.87 -17.48 -15.26
CA MET A 2 4.85 -16.40 -15.39
C MET A 2 5.13 -15.15 -14.54
N ASN A 3 6.22 -15.10 -13.75
CA ASN A 3 6.44 -14.02 -12.76
C ASN A 3 7.47 -12.94 -13.15
N GLU A 4 8.43 -13.20 -14.04
CA GLU A 4 9.41 -12.16 -14.41
C GLU A 4 8.79 -11.01 -15.22
N ASN A 5 7.69 -11.28 -15.92
CA ASN A 5 7.07 -10.31 -16.82
C ASN A 5 6.27 -9.24 -16.06
N ILE A 6 5.62 -9.57 -14.94
CA ILE A 6 4.75 -8.61 -14.22
C ILE A 6 5.58 -7.56 -13.49
N ILE A 7 6.59 -7.98 -12.71
CA ILE A 7 7.44 -7.02 -11.97
C ILE A 7 8.20 -6.12 -12.94
N SER A 8 8.76 -6.69 -14.00
CA SER A 8 9.44 -5.91 -15.04
C SER A 8 8.49 -4.88 -15.68
N ASN A 9 7.28 -5.28 -16.07
CA ASN A 9 6.29 -4.35 -16.60
C ASN A 9 5.85 -3.28 -15.60
N LEU A 10 5.81 -3.59 -14.30
CA LEU A 10 5.46 -2.62 -13.25
C LEU A 10 6.57 -1.57 -13.08
N LEU A 11 7.83 -2.02 -13.09
CA LEU A 11 9.00 -1.16 -12.92
C LEU A 11 9.29 -0.29 -14.16
N MET A 12 8.84 -0.71 -15.34
CA MET A 12 9.05 0.01 -16.61
C MET A 12 7.94 1.01 -16.94
N ARG A 13 6.95 1.21 -16.06
CA ARG A 13 5.88 2.18 -16.27
C ARG A 13 6.35 3.60 -15.94
N ASP A 14 6.14 4.51 -16.87
CA ASP A 14 6.28 5.94 -16.58
C ASP A 14 5.27 6.37 -15.52
N ALA A 15 5.74 7.20 -14.58
CA ALA A 15 4.86 7.82 -13.61
C ALA A 15 3.84 8.72 -14.33
N PRO A 16 2.57 8.75 -13.91
CA PRO A 16 1.60 9.68 -14.46
C PRO A 16 2.08 11.13 -14.23
N LYS A 17 1.99 11.97 -15.26
CA LYS A 17 2.47 13.36 -15.22
C LYS A 17 1.83 14.21 -14.11
N LEU A 18 0.60 13.88 -13.74
CA LEU A 18 -0.15 14.61 -12.73
C LEU A 18 -0.94 13.62 -11.86
N LEU A 19 -0.76 13.74 -10.56
CA LEU A 19 -1.41 12.93 -9.55
C LEU A 19 -2.05 13.82 -8.50
N PHE A 20 -3.21 13.42 -8.00
CA PHE A 20 -4.01 14.17 -7.05
C PHE A 20 -4.02 13.48 -5.70
N HIS A 21 -3.77 14.25 -4.64
CA HIS A 21 -3.95 13.84 -3.26
C HIS A 21 -5.17 14.56 -2.67
N TYR A 22 -6.13 13.77 -2.20
CA TYR A 22 -7.31 14.28 -1.51
C TYR A 22 -7.05 14.39 -0.02
N THR A 23 -7.40 15.53 0.56
CA THR A 23 -7.17 15.78 1.98
C THR A 23 -8.13 16.85 2.54
N SER A 24 -8.10 17.06 3.86
CA SER A 24 -8.86 18.11 4.54
C SER A 24 -8.17 19.48 4.45
N GLY A 25 -8.86 20.55 4.82
CA GLY A 25 -8.26 21.88 4.91
C GLY A 25 -7.07 21.95 5.87
N THR A 26 -7.11 21.19 6.98
CA THR A 26 -5.95 21.05 7.89
C THR A 26 -4.78 20.34 7.22
N GLY A 27 -5.05 19.32 6.40
CA GLY A 27 -4.04 18.61 5.61
C GLY A 27 -3.37 19.52 4.59
N VAL A 28 -4.14 20.27 3.80
CA VAL A 28 -3.59 21.25 2.83
C VAL A 28 -2.74 22.30 3.51
N LYS A 29 -3.23 22.88 4.59
CA LYS A 29 -2.47 23.88 5.37
C LYS A 29 -1.12 23.31 5.81
N GLY A 30 -1.11 22.10 6.38
CA GLY A 30 0.12 21.45 6.80
C GLY A 30 1.09 21.17 5.64
N ILE A 31 0.57 20.75 4.48
CA ILE A 31 1.39 20.52 3.27
C ILE A 31 2.04 21.83 2.81
N ILE A 32 1.28 22.91 2.71
CA ILE A 32 1.78 24.21 2.25
C ILE A 32 2.81 24.79 3.22
N GLU A 33 2.55 24.71 4.53
CA GLU A 33 3.42 25.28 5.56
C GLU A 33 4.75 24.52 5.71
N THR A 34 4.75 23.21 5.46
CA THR A 34 5.92 22.35 5.74
C THR A 34 6.61 21.79 4.49
N GLY A 35 5.94 21.81 3.33
CA GLY A 35 6.38 21.11 2.13
C GLY A 35 6.37 19.59 2.27
N LYS A 36 5.62 19.03 3.23
CA LYS A 36 5.60 17.58 3.53
C LYS A 36 4.18 17.03 3.47
N ILE A 37 4.06 15.81 2.98
CA ILE A 37 2.78 15.07 2.97
C ILE A 37 2.71 14.21 4.24
N TRP A 38 1.54 14.22 4.87
CA TRP A 38 1.28 13.37 6.02
C TRP A 38 0.92 11.96 5.55
N THR A 39 1.65 10.95 6.02
CA THR A 39 1.41 9.55 5.69
C THR A 39 0.71 8.84 6.83
N THR A 40 -0.20 7.92 6.51
CA THR A 40 -0.91 7.10 7.51
C THR A 40 -0.23 5.74 7.63
N LYS A 41 -0.04 5.24 8.85
CA LYS A 41 0.48 3.88 9.04
C LYS A 41 -0.52 2.88 8.48
N ILE A 42 -0.03 1.87 7.76
CA ILE A 42 -0.90 0.87 7.10
C ILE A 42 -1.82 0.15 8.10
N HIS A 43 -1.40 0.02 9.36
CA HIS A 43 -2.19 -0.62 10.42
C HIS A 43 -3.40 0.19 10.89
N TYR A 44 -3.51 1.47 10.50
CA TYR A 44 -4.63 2.36 10.85
C TYR A 44 -5.53 2.69 9.65
N LEU A 45 -5.29 2.07 8.50
CA LEU A 45 -6.16 2.25 7.35
C LEU A 45 -7.46 1.46 7.52
N ASN A 46 -8.51 1.88 6.82
CA ASN A 46 -9.84 1.27 6.91
C ASN A 46 -9.87 -0.19 6.40
N ASP A 47 -8.87 -0.57 5.62
CA ASP A 47 -8.64 -1.88 4.99
C ASP A 47 -7.59 -2.72 5.74
N LYS A 48 -7.25 -2.39 6.99
CA LYS A 48 -6.32 -3.16 7.83
C LYS A 48 -6.63 -4.66 7.83
N SER A 49 -7.91 -5.04 7.89
CA SER A 49 -8.33 -6.43 7.88
C SER A 49 -7.98 -7.16 6.58
N GLU A 50 -7.96 -6.47 5.44
CA GLU A 50 -7.57 -7.06 4.15
C GLU A 50 -6.08 -7.43 4.16
N LEU A 51 -5.25 -6.57 4.75
CA LEU A 51 -3.82 -6.84 4.92
C LEU A 51 -3.57 -8.02 5.89
N GLU A 52 -4.30 -8.05 7.01
CA GLU A 52 -4.20 -9.15 7.97
C GLU A 52 -4.61 -10.49 7.34
N LEU A 53 -5.70 -10.50 6.58
CA LEU A 53 -6.18 -11.67 5.84
C LEU A 53 -5.17 -12.13 4.78
N ALA A 54 -4.55 -11.19 4.04
CA ALA A 54 -3.51 -11.52 3.08
C ALA A 54 -2.32 -12.23 3.74
N PHE A 55 -1.88 -11.76 4.91
CA PHE A 55 -0.81 -12.43 5.66
C PHE A 55 -1.20 -13.79 6.21
N GLU A 56 -2.46 -13.96 6.62
CA GLU A 56 -2.99 -15.27 7.02
C GLU A 56 -2.93 -16.26 5.86
N TYR A 57 -3.45 -15.90 4.68
CA TYR A 57 -3.40 -16.76 3.50
C TYR A 57 -1.98 -17.11 3.05
N ILE A 58 -1.06 -16.15 3.08
CA ILE A 58 0.35 -16.44 2.74
C ILE A 58 0.95 -17.41 3.76
N ARG A 59 0.67 -17.21 5.06
CA ARG A 59 1.16 -18.10 6.12
C ARG A 59 0.63 -19.53 5.95
N ASP A 60 -0.67 -19.67 5.67
CA ASP A 60 -1.31 -20.95 5.46
C ASP A 60 -0.75 -21.68 4.24
N GLU A 61 -0.57 -20.96 3.13
CA GLU A 61 0.04 -21.52 1.91
C GLU A 61 1.47 -21.99 2.16
N ILE A 62 2.30 -21.19 2.87
CA ILE A 62 3.67 -21.61 3.19
C ILE A 62 3.67 -22.87 4.06
N ASN A 63 2.83 -22.92 5.11
CA ASN A 63 2.71 -24.09 5.97
C ASN A 63 2.22 -25.33 5.19
N HIS A 64 1.28 -25.14 4.27
CA HIS A 64 0.80 -26.20 3.39
C HIS A 64 1.94 -26.77 2.53
N GLN A 65 2.77 -25.92 1.93
CA GLN A 65 3.92 -26.37 1.13
C GLN A 65 4.95 -27.14 1.96
N ILE A 66 5.25 -26.65 3.17
CA ILE A 66 6.17 -27.33 4.10
C ILE A 66 5.63 -28.71 4.48
N ASN A 67 4.35 -28.80 4.88
CA ASN A 67 3.73 -30.04 5.34
C ASN A 67 3.61 -31.09 4.25
N ASN A 68 3.44 -30.67 2.99
CA ASN A 68 3.36 -31.57 1.83
C ASN A 68 4.73 -31.93 1.23
N GLY A 69 5.83 -31.45 1.84
CA GLY A 69 7.18 -31.77 1.39
C GLY A 69 7.53 -31.18 0.02
N ILE A 70 6.94 -30.02 -0.34
CA ILE A 70 7.31 -29.31 -1.57
C ILE A 70 8.75 -28.78 -1.40
N THR A 71 9.63 -29.17 -2.33
CA THR A 71 11.07 -28.88 -2.26
C THR A 71 11.53 -27.72 -3.13
N ASN A 72 10.64 -27.17 -3.95
CA ASN A 72 10.90 -26.00 -4.76
C ASN A 72 9.81 -24.93 -4.53
N PRO A 73 10.10 -23.84 -3.81
CA PRO A 73 11.42 -23.45 -3.28
C PRO A 73 11.87 -24.33 -2.09
N PRO A 74 13.18 -24.33 -1.74
CA PRO A 74 13.70 -25.06 -0.57
C PRO A 74 12.94 -24.70 0.72
N VAL A 75 12.72 -25.69 1.58
CA VAL A 75 12.00 -25.52 2.85
C VAL A 75 12.63 -24.43 3.73
N GLU A 76 13.95 -24.25 3.70
CA GLU A 76 14.62 -23.18 4.44
C GLU A 76 14.17 -21.79 3.97
N ASN A 77 14.00 -21.58 2.66
CA ASN A 77 13.48 -20.32 2.12
C ASN A 77 12.04 -20.07 2.60
N LEU A 78 11.21 -21.11 2.62
CA LEU A 78 9.85 -21.03 3.15
C LEU A 78 9.83 -20.65 4.63
N ARG A 79 10.73 -21.23 5.44
CA ARG A 79 10.89 -20.86 6.86
C ARG A 79 11.38 -19.42 7.03
N CYS A 80 12.32 -18.96 6.21
CA CYS A 80 12.74 -17.56 6.20
C CYS A 80 11.57 -16.62 5.86
N MET A 81 10.73 -16.97 4.88
CA MET A 81 9.55 -16.18 4.52
C MET A 81 8.54 -16.09 5.67
N LEU A 82 8.28 -17.18 6.40
CA LEU A 82 7.45 -17.15 7.61
C LEU A 82 8.01 -16.19 8.67
N GLY A 83 9.31 -16.26 8.96
CA GLY A 83 9.95 -15.34 9.90
C GLY A 83 9.88 -13.87 9.46
N ALA A 84 9.93 -13.61 8.15
CA ALA A 84 9.75 -12.27 7.60
C ALA A 84 8.30 -11.77 7.76
N LEU A 85 7.29 -12.61 7.54
CA LEU A 85 5.88 -12.26 7.75
C LEU A 85 5.57 -11.91 9.20
N ASP A 86 6.12 -12.65 10.16
CA ASP A 86 5.94 -12.35 11.59
C ASP A 86 6.60 -11.01 11.98
N SER A 87 7.68 -10.66 11.27
CA SER A 87 8.39 -9.40 11.47
C SER A 87 7.72 -8.21 10.77
N ILE A 88 6.92 -8.44 9.73
CA ILE A 88 6.25 -7.40 8.93
C ILE A 88 5.36 -6.49 9.79
N SER A 89 4.67 -7.06 10.78
CA SER A 89 3.86 -6.32 11.76
C SER A 89 4.64 -5.29 12.59
N LYS A 90 5.98 -5.41 12.61
CA LYS A 90 6.88 -4.51 13.35
C LYS A 90 7.43 -3.39 12.47
N PHE A 91 7.25 -3.45 11.15
CA PHE A 91 7.70 -2.39 10.26
C PHE A 91 6.75 -1.20 10.32
N ASN A 92 7.34 -0.02 10.50
CA ASN A 92 6.59 1.22 10.53
C ASN A 92 6.36 1.73 9.10
N VAL A 93 5.56 0.98 8.32
CA VAL A 93 5.20 1.38 6.95
C VAL A 93 4.07 2.39 7.02
N SER A 94 4.30 3.55 6.40
CA SER A 94 3.29 4.60 6.26
C SER A 94 3.12 4.93 4.78
N VAL A 95 1.88 5.19 4.39
CA VAL A 95 1.50 5.41 2.99
C VAL A 95 0.75 6.73 2.84
N ALA A 96 0.84 7.31 1.65
CA ALA A 96 -0.04 8.36 1.17
C ALA A 96 -0.61 7.90 -0.18
N SER A 97 -1.86 8.21 -0.43
CA SER A 97 -2.57 7.76 -1.64
C SER A 97 -2.71 8.89 -2.65
N PHE A 98 -2.58 8.53 -3.92
CA PHE A 98 -2.69 9.44 -5.05
C PHE A 98 -3.54 8.83 -6.15
N THR A 99 -4.18 9.66 -6.96
CA THR A 99 -5.00 9.22 -8.10
C THR A 99 -4.82 10.15 -9.28
N THR A 100 -5.00 9.66 -10.51
CA THR A 100 -5.00 10.53 -11.70
C THR A 100 -6.32 11.30 -11.86
N GLN A 101 -7.32 11.03 -11.03
CA GLN A 101 -8.64 11.66 -11.07
C GLN A 101 -8.69 12.83 -10.08
N GLY A 102 -8.70 14.07 -10.57
CA GLY A 102 -8.70 15.28 -9.73
C GLY A 102 -10.07 15.66 -9.16
N ASP A 103 -11.16 15.14 -9.73
CA ASP A 103 -12.53 15.32 -9.23
C ASP A 103 -13.29 13.99 -9.22
N GLN A 104 -13.31 13.31 -8.08
CA GLN A 104 -13.94 12.01 -7.91
C GLN A 104 -14.74 11.96 -6.60
N LEU A 105 -16.06 11.76 -6.70
CA LEU A 105 -16.99 11.78 -5.56
C LEU A 105 -16.62 10.79 -4.45
N SER A 106 -16.14 9.59 -4.78
CA SER A 106 -15.70 8.62 -3.78
C SER A 106 -14.50 9.14 -2.97
N GLN A 107 -13.58 9.86 -3.60
CA GLN A 107 -12.42 10.44 -2.91
C GLN A 107 -12.83 11.59 -2.00
N TRP A 108 -13.72 12.47 -2.49
CA TRP A 108 -14.31 13.52 -1.68
C TRP A 108 -15.01 12.97 -0.43
N ARG A 109 -15.70 11.83 -0.53
CA ARG A 109 -16.37 11.21 0.62
C ARG A 109 -15.41 10.46 1.54
N GLY A 110 -14.38 9.82 0.99
CA GLY A 110 -13.50 8.92 1.73
C GLY A 110 -12.33 9.62 2.43
N TYR A 111 -11.82 10.72 1.85
CA TYR A 111 -10.55 11.32 2.26
C TYR A 111 -10.62 12.82 2.55
N SER A 112 -11.79 13.43 2.37
CA SER A 112 -11.99 14.85 2.66
C SER A 112 -12.98 15.05 3.80
N GLU A 113 -12.85 16.21 4.47
CA GLU A 113 -13.82 16.66 5.44
C GLU A 113 -15.03 17.27 4.71
N ILE A 114 -16.26 16.98 5.17
CA ILE A 114 -17.49 17.48 4.55
C ILE A 114 -17.48 19.01 4.54
N GLY A 115 -17.53 19.61 3.35
CA GLY A 115 -17.52 21.07 3.17
C GLY A 115 -16.15 21.73 3.32
N ASN A 116 -15.08 20.98 3.59
CA ASN A 116 -13.71 21.49 3.78
C ASN A 116 -12.65 20.54 3.17
N GLY A 117 -12.99 19.97 2.02
CA GLY A 117 -12.16 19.05 1.25
C GLY A 117 -11.35 19.75 0.17
N TYR A 118 -10.16 19.21 -0.10
CA TYR A 118 -9.29 19.70 -1.17
C TYR A 118 -8.66 18.55 -1.97
N SER A 119 -8.40 18.82 -3.24
CA SER A 119 -7.69 17.94 -4.16
C SER A 119 -6.47 18.70 -4.68
N LEU A 120 -5.27 18.23 -4.32
CA LEU A 120 -4.00 18.87 -4.67
C LEU A 120 -3.30 18.08 -5.77
N GLY A 121 -2.96 18.74 -6.88
CA GLY A 121 -2.19 18.14 -7.97
C GLY A 121 -0.68 18.21 -7.73
N PHE A 122 0.01 17.12 -8.03
CA PHE A 122 1.46 16.95 -7.94
C PHE A 122 1.99 16.46 -9.28
N ASP A 123 3.04 17.09 -9.76
CA ASP A 123 3.77 16.62 -10.93
C ASP A 123 4.51 15.31 -10.57
N GLY A 124 4.38 14.31 -11.45
CA GLY A 124 4.97 12.98 -11.30
C GLY A 124 6.35 12.81 -11.91
#